data_AF-A0A0D3ERQ7-F1
#
_entry.id   AF-A0A0D3ERQ7-F1
#
_cell.length_a   1.000
_cell.length_b   1.000
_cell.length_c   1.000
_cell.angle_alpha   90.00
_cell.angle_beta   90.00
_cell.angle_gamma   90.00
#
_symmetry.space_group_name_H-M   'P 1'
#
loop_
_entity.id
_entity.type
_entity.pdbx_description
1 polymer ?
#
loop_
_entity_poly.entity_id
_entity_poly.type
_entity_poly.pdbx_seq_one_letter_code
_entity_poly.pdbx_strand_id
1 'polypeptide(L)'
;MSQLLALTIYAILLMPGFLQVLSWFTVGYYYFFSSQVRRSIVYGEQPRNRLDLYIPKDINRPCPVVAFVTGGAWIIGNFPQGTIGDMVSDASQGISYVCNNIASYGGDPNRIYLVGQSAGAHIAACALIEQAVKESSGQFISWSVTQIKAYFGLSGGQTFADVLQQAGAQAKLQLYEGKTHTDIFIQDPLRGGRDPLVEDVLSIIHVDDEITQEKIALAPAPRRLVFEWQLQLARRISPF
;
A
#
# COMPACT_ATOMS: atom_id res chain seq x y z
N MET A 1 -23.92 23.88 -3.64
CA MET A 1 -22.48 24.07 -3.38
C MET A 1 -21.73 23.61 -4.61
N SER A 2 -20.82 24.41 -5.18
CA SER A 2 -20.02 23.94 -6.32
C SER A 2 -19.08 22.82 -5.88
N GLN A 3 -18.71 21.90 -6.79
CA GLN A 3 -17.75 20.83 -6.47
C GLN A 3 -16.45 21.41 -5.91
N LEU A 4 -15.91 22.46 -6.53
CA LEU A 4 -14.70 23.13 -6.04
C LEU A 4 -14.85 23.63 -4.60
N LEU A 5 -15.99 24.25 -4.25
CA LEU A 5 -16.24 24.73 -2.90
C LEU A 5 -16.35 23.58 -1.89
N ALA A 6 -16.98 22.47 -2.28
CA ALA A 6 -17.08 21.26 -1.45
C ALA A 6 -15.69 20.69 -1.12
N LEU A 7 -14.82 20.60 -2.14
CA LEU A 7 -13.43 20.12 -2.01
C LEU A 7 -12.59 21.02 -1.12
N THR A 8 -12.72 22.33 -1.27
CA THR A 8 -12.01 23.29 -0.42
C THR A 8 -12.41 23.14 1.04
N ILE A 9 -13.72 23.04 1.33
CA ILE A 9 -14.19 22.85 2.70
C ILE A 9 -13.74 21.50 3.27
N TYR A 10 -13.81 20.43 2.47
CA TYR A 10 -13.28 19.11 2.82
C TYR A 10 -11.80 19.18 3.22
N ALA A 11 -10.96 19.81 2.38
CA ALA A 11 -9.54 19.97 2.66
C ALA A 11 -9.28 20.77 3.94
N ILE A 12 -10.01 21.88 4.16
CA ILE A 12 -9.89 22.70 5.38
C ILE A 12 -10.22 21.89 6.63
N LEU A 13 -11.27 21.06 6.60
CA LEU A 13 -11.67 20.24 7.76
C LEU A 13 -10.60 19.22 8.15
N LEU A 14 -9.89 18.65 7.17
CA LEU A 14 -8.85 17.64 7.40
C LEU A 14 -7.45 18.23 7.62
N MET A 15 -7.22 19.49 7.23
CA MET A 15 -5.92 20.16 7.30
C MET A 15 -5.24 20.09 8.68
N PRO A 16 -5.94 20.24 9.82
CA PRO A 16 -5.31 20.09 11.14
C PRO A 16 -4.68 18.72 11.36
N GLY A 17 -5.28 17.66 10.80
CA GLY A 17 -4.74 16.31 10.84
C GLY A 17 -3.48 16.18 9.98
N PHE A 18 -3.54 16.66 8.74
CA PHE A 18 -2.38 16.67 7.84
C PHE A 18 -1.20 17.47 8.40
N LEU A 19 -1.46 18.61 9.04
CA LEU A 19 -0.41 19.42 9.68
C LEU A 19 0.28 18.67 10.83
N GLN A 20 -0.44 17.81 11.57
CA GLN A 20 0.16 16.96 12.60
C GLN A 20 0.99 15.82 12.00
N VAL A 21 0.58 15.26 10.86
CA VAL A 21 1.37 14.24 10.13
C VAL A 21 2.62 14.86 9.50
N LEU A 22 2.46 15.97 8.79
CA LEU A 22 3.52 16.69 8.08
C LEU A 22 4.39 17.53 9.02
N SER A 23 4.03 17.61 10.30
CA SER A 23 4.84 18.34 11.28
C SER A 23 6.26 17.77 11.29
N TRP A 24 7.23 18.67 11.42
CA TRP A 24 8.63 18.29 11.55
C TRP A 24 8.88 17.35 12.74
N PHE A 25 7.98 17.30 13.73
CA PHE A 25 8.15 16.48 14.93
C PHE A 25 7.67 15.03 14.77
N THR A 26 7.13 14.64 13.62
CA THR A 26 6.47 13.33 13.42
C THR A 26 7.00 12.61 12.18
N VAL A 27 6.34 12.74 11.02
CA VAL A 27 6.64 11.90 9.85
C VAL A 27 7.69 12.53 8.93
N GLY A 28 7.66 13.85 8.76
CA GLY A 28 8.60 14.55 7.88
C GLY A 28 10.05 14.34 8.31
N TYR A 29 10.36 14.57 9.58
CA TYR A 29 11.72 14.36 10.09
C TYR A 29 12.15 12.89 10.00
N TYR A 30 11.27 11.96 10.33
CA TYR A 30 11.54 10.54 10.18
C TYR A 30 11.89 10.17 8.73
N TYR A 31 11.08 10.63 7.77
CA TYR A 31 11.30 10.37 6.35
C TYR A 31 12.62 10.96 5.83
N PHE A 32 12.92 12.21 6.17
CA PHE A 32 14.09 12.89 5.62
C PHE A 32 15.41 12.52 6.33
N PHE A 33 15.39 12.25 7.63
CA PHE A 33 16.61 12.15 8.46
C PHE A 33 16.81 10.79 9.13
N SER A 34 15.83 9.88 9.13
CA SER A 34 16.06 8.56 9.71
C SER A 34 16.95 7.71 8.82
N SER A 35 17.97 7.08 9.41
CA SER A 35 18.80 6.06 8.73
C SER A 35 18.02 4.82 8.31
N GLN A 36 16.82 4.64 8.87
CA GLN A 36 15.86 3.58 8.52
C GLN A 36 15.12 3.82 7.21
N VAL A 37 15.18 5.03 6.66
CA VAL A 37 14.54 5.33 5.37
C VAL A 37 15.60 5.45 4.30
N ARG A 38 15.65 4.48 3.39
CA ARG A 38 16.49 4.53 2.20
C ARG A 38 15.64 5.10 1.06
N ARG A 39 15.84 6.37 0.77
CA ARG A 39 15.04 7.10 -0.22
C ARG A 39 15.59 6.95 -1.63
N SER A 40 14.70 6.99 -2.61
CA SER A 40 15.00 7.13 -4.03
C SER A 40 15.93 6.05 -4.60
N ILE A 41 15.82 4.82 -4.08
CA ILE A 41 16.53 3.66 -4.60
C ILE A 41 16.08 3.45 -6.04
N VAL A 42 17.05 3.43 -6.96
CA VAL A 42 16.80 3.18 -8.38
C VAL A 42 16.59 1.69 -8.59
N TYR A 43 15.48 1.33 -9.22
CA TYR A 43 15.18 -0.07 -9.56
C TYR A 43 15.08 -0.32 -11.07
N GLY A 44 15.10 0.73 -11.90
CA GLY A 44 14.94 0.64 -13.35
C GLY A 44 15.53 1.85 -14.06
N GLU A 45 15.46 1.87 -15.38
CA GLU A 45 16.16 2.86 -16.22
C GLU A 45 15.50 4.24 -16.23
N GLN A 46 14.19 4.29 -16.01
CA GLN A 46 13.44 5.53 -16.12
C GLN A 46 13.62 6.38 -14.85
N PRO A 47 13.64 7.72 -14.94
CA PRO A 47 13.78 8.59 -13.77
C PRO A 47 12.74 8.33 -12.67
N ARG A 48 11.56 7.85 -13.08
CA ARG A 48 10.43 7.46 -12.22
C ARG A 48 10.58 6.10 -11.54
N ASN A 49 11.52 5.26 -11.97
CA ASN A 49 11.77 3.93 -11.41
C ASN A 49 12.54 4.03 -10.08
N ARG A 50 11.85 4.56 -9.08
CA ARG A 50 12.37 4.78 -7.74
C ARG A 50 11.42 4.27 -6.68
N LEU A 51 11.98 3.65 -5.66
CA LEU A 51 11.26 3.25 -4.46
C LEU A 51 11.94 3.83 -3.23
N ASP A 52 11.15 3.96 -2.17
CA ASP A 52 11.65 4.25 -0.83
C ASP A 52 11.49 2.98 0.01
N LEU A 53 12.53 2.64 0.77
CA LEU A 53 12.52 1.50 1.67
C LEU A 53 12.51 1.97 3.12
N TYR A 54 11.55 1.45 3.88
CA TYR A 54 11.38 1.71 5.32
C TYR A 54 11.80 0.46 6.09
N ILE A 55 12.88 0.57 6.86
CA ILE A 55 13.51 -0.54 7.59
C ILE A 55 13.16 -0.39 9.07
N PRO A 56 12.67 -1.44 9.77
CA PRO A 56 12.40 -1.36 11.19
C PRO A 56 13.69 -1.21 12.01
N LYS A 57 13.59 -0.65 13.23
CA LYS A 57 14.75 -0.46 14.12
C LYS A 57 15.40 -1.77 14.54
N ASP A 58 14.56 -2.78 14.73
CA ASP A 58 14.95 -4.10 15.20
C ASP A 58 14.88 -5.08 14.03
N ILE A 59 16.06 -5.42 13.50
CA ILE A 59 16.25 -6.40 12.42
C ILE A 59 16.97 -7.66 12.94
N ASN A 60 16.70 -8.06 14.18
CA ASN A 60 17.31 -9.26 14.79
C ASN A 60 16.95 -10.56 14.05
N ARG A 61 15.91 -10.55 13.22
CA ARG A 61 15.51 -11.66 12.34
C ARG A 61 15.03 -11.12 10.99
N PRO A 62 15.09 -11.93 9.91
CA PRO A 62 14.49 -11.56 8.63
C PRO A 62 13.03 -11.12 8.80
N CYS A 63 12.72 -9.90 8.36
CA CYS A 63 11.41 -9.31 8.54
C CYS A 63 10.50 -9.58 7.35
N PRO A 64 9.18 -9.79 7.54
CA PRO A 64 8.24 -9.79 6.42
C PRO A 64 8.32 -8.46 5.66
N VAL A 65 8.18 -8.54 4.34
CA VAL A 65 8.36 -7.40 3.43
C VAL A 65 7.02 -7.03 2.85
N VAL A 66 6.61 -5.77 2.99
CA VAL A 66 5.40 -5.25 2.33
C VAL A 66 5.83 -4.31 1.20
N ALA A 67 5.62 -4.75 -0.04
CA ALA A 67 5.82 -3.93 -1.22
C ALA A 67 4.51 -3.23 -1.58
N PHE A 68 4.50 -1.89 -1.59
CA PHE A 68 3.28 -1.11 -1.80
C PHE A 68 3.31 -0.38 -3.15
N VAL A 69 2.31 -0.65 -3.99
CA VAL A 69 2.09 0.04 -5.27
C VAL A 69 0.98 1.07 -5.10
N THR A 70 1.37 2.34 -5.08
CA THR A 70 0.45 3.45 -4.85
C THR A 70 -0.51 3.66 -6.02
N GLY A 71 -1.74 4.09 -5.72
CA GLY A 71 -2.67 4.59 -6.72
C GLY A 71 -2.36 6.02 -7.17
N GLY A 72 -3.39 6.70 -7.68
CA GLY A 72 -3.26 8.03 -8.28
C GLY A 72 -4.07 8.22 -9.56
N ALA A 73 -5.11 7.40 -9.78
CA ALA A 73 -5.97 7.44 -10.97
C ALA A 73 -5.18 7.41 -12.30
N TRP A 74 -4.03 6.73 -12.33
CA TRP A 74 -3.13 6.65 -13.48
C TRP A 74 -2.55 7.99 -13.97
N ILE A 75 -2.78 9.09 -13.25
CA ILE A 75 -2.40 10.44 -13.68
C ILE A 75 -1.63 11.23 -12.60
N ILE A 76 -1.69 10.79 -11.34
CA ILE A 76 -1.03 11.42 -10.19
C ILE A 76 0.18 10.59 -9.77
N GLY A 77 1.24 11.25 -9.31
CA GLY A 77 2.47 10.64 -8.81
C GLY A 77 3.56 10.59 -9.88
N ASN A 78 4.37 9.52 -9.86
CA ASN A 78 5.43 9.28 -10.84
C ASN A 78 4.90 8.71 -12.18
N PHE A 79 3.57 8.58 -12.31
CA PHE A 79 2.88 7.90 -13.40
C PHE A 79 2.41 8.76 -14.60
N PRO A 80 2.46 10.12 -14.66
CA PRO A 80 1.95 10.85 -15.83
C PRO A 80 2.85 10.72 -17.08
N GLN A 81 3.96 9.98 -17.01
CA GLN A 81 5.01 9.94 -18.03
C GLN A 81 5.00 8.65 -18.89
N GLY A 82 3.88 7.93 -18.97
CA GLY A 82 3.79 6.70 -19.76
C GLY A 82 2.37 6.16 -19.95
N THR A 83 2.24 5.10 -20.73
CA THR A 83 1.01 4.32 -20.88
C THR A 83 0.78 3.43 -19.65
N ILE A 84 -0.44 2.91 -19.47
CA ILE A 84 -0.71 1.93 -18.40
C ILE A 84 0.23 0.72 -18.51
N GLY A 85 0.56 0.27 -19.73
CA GLY A 85 1.53 -0.81 -19.95
C GLY A 85 2.92 -0.49 -19.41
N ASP A 86 3.38 0.76 -19.58
CA ASP A 86 4.64 1.22 -19.00
C ASP A 86 4.59 1.17 -17.46
N MET A 87 3.46 1.56 -16.86
CA MET A 87 3.28 1.49 -15.41
C MET A 87 3.31 0.05 -14.88
N VAL A 88 2.71 -0.88 -15.62
CA VAL A 88 2.76 -2.32 -15.29
C VAL A 88 4.18 -2.86 -15.40
N SER A 89 4.91 -2.48 -16.46
CA SER A 89 6.33 -2.82 -16.62
C SER A 89 7.20 -2.25 -15.49
N ASP A 90 6.96 -0.99 -15.12
CA ASP A 90 7.67 -0.34 -14.01
C ASP A 90 7.38 -1.01 -12.67
N ALA A 91 6.13 -1.38 -12.41
CA ALA A 91 5.74 -2.12 -11.22
C ALA A 91 6.39 -3.50 -11.18
N SER A 92 6.40 -4.23 -12.31
CA SER A 92 7.08 -5.52 -12.43
C SER A 92 8.58 -5.42 -12.16
N GLN A 93 9.26 -4.38 -12.67
CA GLN A 93 10.66 -4.11 -12.37
C GLN A 93 10.89 -3.79 -10.88
N GLY A 94 10.00 -3.00 -10.28
CA GLY A 94 10.06 -2.71 -8.84
C GLY A 94 9.89 -3.97 -7.98
N ILE A 95 8.94 -4.85 -8.34
CA ILE A 95 8.75 -6.14 -7.68
C ILE A 95 9.99 -7.02 -7.86
N SER A 96 10.53 -7.10 -9.07
CA SER A 96 11.78 -7.83 -9.35
C SER A 96 12.93 -7.35 -8.47
N TYR A 97 13.09 -6.04 -8.33
CA TYR A 97 14.11 -5.46 -7.46
C TYR A 97 13.91 -5.88 -6.00
N VAL A 98 12.69 -5.81 -5.48
CA VAL A 98 12.39 -6.24 -4.11
C VAL A 98 12.72 -7.73 -3.93
N CYS A 99 12.21 -8.59 -4.81
CA CYS A 99 12.45 -10.03 -4.79
C CYS A 99 13.95 -10.39 -4.76
N ASN A 100 14.77 -9.65 -5.51
CA ASN A 100 16.18 -9.96 -5.68
C ASN A 100 17.12 -9.29 -4.66
N ASN A 101 16.68 -8.22 -3.99
CA ASN A 101 17.58 -7.39 -3.17
C ASN A 101 17.17 -7.28 -1.70
N ILE A 102 15.92 -7.58 -1.33
CA ILE A 102 15.41 -7.22 0.00
C ILE A 102 16.13 -7.94 1.16
N ALA A 103 16.71 -9.11 0.91
CA ALA A 103 17.53 -9.84 1.87
C ALA A 103 18.72 -9.01 2.38
N SER A 104 19.35 -8.21 1.50
CA SER A 104 20.46 -7.33 1.89
C SER A 104 20.05 -6.19 2.83
N TYR A 105 18.75 -5.91 2.93
CA TYR A 105 18.17 -4.90 3.81
C TYR A 105 17.51 -5.50 5.06
N GLY A 106 17.68 -6.81 5.31
CA GLY A 106 17.09 -7.51 6.46
C GLY A 106 15.65 -8.00 6.24
N GLY A 107 15.13 -7.93 5.01
CA GLY A 107 13.85 -8.53 4.67
C GLY A 107 13.96 -10.03 4.39
N ASP A 108 12.88 -10.77 4.64
CA ASP A 108 12.77 -12.18 4.30
C ASP A 108 12.26 -12.35 2.86
N PRO A 109 13.07 -12.87 1.92
CA PRO A 109 12.66 -13.03 0.53
C PRO A 109 11.55 -14.08 0.33
N ASN A 110 11.23 -14.90 1.35
CA ASN A 110 10.13 -15.87 1.31
C ASN A 110 8.83 -15.31 1.91
N ARG A 111 8.86 -14.08 2.44
CA ARG A 111 7.71 -13.42 3.07
C ARG A 111 7.49 -12.03 2.46
N ILE A 112 7.37 -11.99 1.14
CA ILE A 112 7.07 -10.77 0.40
C ILE A 112 5.55 -10.70 0.16
N TYR A 113 4.96 -9.59 0.56
CA TYR A 113 3.54 -9.30 0.41
C TYR A 113 3.37 -8.09 -0.48
N LEU A 114 2.58 -8.23 -1.55
CA LEU A 114 2.32 -7.13 -2.47
C LEU A 114 0.99 -6.47 -2.08
N VAL A 115 1.00 -5.15 -1.93
CA VAL A 115 -0.20 -4.36 -1.66
C VAL A 115 -0.34 -3.35 -2.77
N GLY A 116 -1.53 -3.24 -3.35
CA GLY A 116 -1.83 -2.18 -4.31
C GLY A 116 -3.09 -1.44 -3.90
N GLN A 117 -3.15 -0.14 -4.17
CA GLN A 117 -4.30 0.72 -3.83
C GLN A 117 -4.89 1.34 -5.09
N SER A 118 -6.22 1.24 -5.29
CA SER A 118 -6.92 1.88 -6.42
C SER A 118 -6.30 1.50 -7.78
N ALA A 119 -5.89 2.49 -8.59
CA ALA A 119 -5.09 2.28 -9.80
C ALA A 119 -3.84 1.41 -9.58
N GLY A 120 -3.17 1.53 -8.43
CA GLY A 120 -2.02 0.71 -8.04
C GLY A 120 -2.40 -0.74 -7.74
N ALA A 121 -3.62 -1.01 -7.26
CA ALA A 121 -4.14 -2.36 -7.15
C ALA A 121 -4.24 -3.00 -8.54
N HIS A 122 -4.86 -2.28 -9.49
CA HIS A 122 -4.95 -2.74 -10.87
C HIS A 122 -3.57 -2.99 -11.50
N ILE A 123 -2.64 -2.04 -11.39
CA ILE A 123 -1.28 -2.16 -11.93
C ILE A 123 -0.54 -3.37 -11.34
N ALA A 124 -0.59 -3.53 -10.02
CA ALA A 124 0.04 -4.66 -9.33
C ALA A 124 -0.55 -6.01 -9.75
N ALA A 125 -1.88 -6.09 -9.91
CA ALA A 125 -2.56 -7.28 -10.39
C ALA A 125 -2.16 -7.64 -11.82
N CYS A 126 -2.13 -6.66 -12.73
CA CYS A 126 -1.64 -6.87 -14.09
C CYS A 126 -0.18 -7.34 -14.11
N ALA A 127 0.69 -6.75 -13.28
CA ALA A 127 2.09 -7.15 -13.20
C ALA A 127 2.26 -8.60 -12.74
N LEU A 128 1.46 -9.07 -11.77
CA LEU A 128 1.45 -10.47 -11.33
C LEU A 128 0.95 -11.42 -12.43
N ILE A 129 -0.15 -11.07 -13.11
CA ILE A 129 -0.74 -11.92 -14.16
C ILE A 129 0.20 -12.00 -15.37
N GLU A 130 0.74 -10.88 -15.84
CA GLU A 130 1.72 -10.87 -16.93
C GLU A 130 2.96 -11.70 -16.57
N GLN A 131 3.43 -11.60 -15.33
CA GLN A 131 4.55 -12.39 -14.86
C GLN A 131 4.22 -13.89 -14.86
N ALA A 132 3.06 -14.30 -14.36
CA ALA A 132 2.61 -15.69 -14.40
C ALA A 132 2.50 -16.23 -15.83
N VAL A 133 2.02 -15.42 -16.78
CA VAL A 133 1.97 -15.78 -18.20
C VAL A 133 3.38 -15.97 -18.78
N LYS A 134 4.32 -15.07 -18.47
CA LYS A 134 5.74 -15.21 -18.87
C LYS A 134 6.36 -16.49 -18.31
N GLU A 135 6.13 -16.79 -17.05
CA GLU A 135 6.59 -18.02 -16.39
C GLU A 135 6.01 -19.27 -17.07
N SER A 136 4.70 -19.30 -17.31
CA SER A 136 4.02 -20.45 -17.91
C SER A 136 4.44 -20.72 -19.36
N SER A 137 4.89 -19.68 -20.08
CA SER A 137 5.33 -19.78 -21.47
C SER A 137 6.81 -20.13 -21.61
N GLY A 138 7.53 -20.33 -20.49
CA GLY A 138 8.95 -20.66 -20.49
C GLY A 138 9.85 -19.51 -20.96
N GLN A 139 9.35 -18.28 -20.93
CA GLN A 139 10.18 -17.10 -21.21
C GLN A 139 11.18 -16.88 -20.08
N PHE A 140 12.26 -16.14 -20.38
CA PHE A 140 13.18 -15.69 -19.34
C PHE A 140 12.45 -14.79 -18.34
N ILE A 141 12.66 -15.04 -17.05
CA ILE A 141 12.07 -14.29 -15.95
C ILE A 141 13.16 -13.75 -15.02
N SER A 142 12.98 -12.53 -14.52
CA SER A 142 13.87 -11.91 -13.54
C SER A 142 13.38 -12.03 -12.09
N TRP A 143 12.18 -12.56 -11.88
CA TRP A 143 11.56 -12.88 -10.60
C TRP A 143 10.43 -13.89 -10.82
N SER A 144 9.96 -14.56 -9.77
CA SER A 144 8.82 -15.48 -9.86
C SER A 144 7.64 -15.01 -9.02
N VAL A 145 6.42 -15.18 -9.53
CA VAL A 145 5.17 -14.97 -8.77
C VAL A 145 5.13 -15.78 -7.49
N THR A 146 5.82 -16.92 -7.43
CA THR A 146 5.91 -17.78 -6.23
C THR A 146 6.68 -17.13 -5.07
N GLN A 147 7.46 -16.09 -5.33
CA GLN A 147 8.12 -15.30 -4.28
C GLN A 147 7.14 -14.38 -3.54
N ILE A 148 5.96 -14.11 -4.13
CA ILE A 148 4.93 -13.27 -3.53
C ILE A 148 3.98 -14.15 -2.72
N LYS A 149 4.06 -14.02 -1.39
CA LYS A 149 3.31 -14.84 -0.43
C LYS A 149 1.80 -14.55 -0.46
N ALA A 150 1.43 -13.28 -0.61
CA ALA A 150 0.05 -12.86 -0.83
C ALA A 150 -0.01 -11.49 -1.53
N TYR A 151 -1.13 -11.25 -2.21
CA TYR A 151 -1.46 -9.96 -2.82
C TYR A 151 -2.72 -9.37 -2.19
N PHE A 152 -2.65 -8.10 -1.80
CA PHE A 152 -3.74 -7.33 -1.22
C PHE A 152 -4.15 -6.21 -2.20
N GLY A 153 -5.27 -6.41 -2.90
CA GLY A 153 -5.87 -5.39 -3.78
C GLY A 153 -6.84 -4.48 -3.02
N LEU A 154 -6.37 -3.34 -2.54
CA LEU A 154 -7.17 -2.42 -1.73
C LEU A 154 -7.99 -1.48 -2.62
N SER A 155 -9.29 -1.44 -2.34
CA SER A 155 -10.27 -0.71 -3.15
C SER A 155 -10.27 -1.14 -4.63
N GLY A 156 -10.02 -2.44 -4.88
CA GLY A 156 -10.21 -3.08 -6.19
C GLY A 156 -11.67 -3.45 -6.44
N GLY A 157 -12.04 -3.69 -7.69
CA GLY A 157 -13.41 -4.06 -8.06
C GLY A 157 -13.77 -5.49 -7.64
N GLN A 158 -14.97 -5.69 -7.09
CA GLN A 158 -15.50 -7.02 -6.74
C GLN A 158 -15.41 -8.02 -7.90
N THR A 159 -15.70 -7.56 -9.12
CA THR A 159 -15.60 -8.35 -10.36
C THR A 159 -14.22 -9.01 -10.53
N PHE A 160 -13.14 -8.37 -10.09
CA PHE A 160 -11.81 -8.94 -10.22
C PHE A 160 -11.63 -10.15 -9.30
N ALA A 161 -12.11 -10.07 -8.05
CA ALA A 161 -12.08 -11.20 -7.13
C ALA A 161 -12.94 -12.36 -7.65
N ASP A 162 -14.13 -12.06 -8.19
CA ASP A 162 -15.02 -13.07 -8.76
C ASP A 162 -14.36 -13.80 -9.94
N VAL A 163 -13.70 -13.07 -10.84
CA VAL A 163 -12.98 -13.65 -11.99
C VAL A 163 -11.82 -14.54 -11.53
N LEU A 164 -11.05 -14.12 -10.52
CA LEU A 164 -9.97 -14.94 -9.96
C LEU A 164 -10.51 -16.25 -9.35
N GLN A 165 -11.60 -16.16 -8.58
CA GLN A 165 -12.24 -17.35 -8.00
C GLN A 165 -12.78 -18.29 -9.08
N GLN A 166 -13.41 -17.75 -10.13
CA GLN A 166 -13.89 -18.54 -11.28
C GLN A 166 -12.75 -19.22 -12.03
N ALA A 167 -11.58 -18.59 -12.09
CA ALA A 167 -10.36 -19.17 -12.65
C ALA A 167 -9.67 -20.20 -11.73
N GLY A 168 -10.23 -20.48 -10.55
CA GLY A 168 -9.69 -21.44 -9.58
C GLY A 168 -8.59 -20.88 -8.66
N ALA A 169 -8.36 -19.56 -8.67
CA ALA A 169 -7.41 -18.94 -7.75
C ALA A 169 -8.00 -18.81 -6.34
N GLN A 170 -7.13 -18.95 -5.32
CA GLN A 170 -7.50 -18.69 -3.93
C GLN A 170 -7.58 -17.18 -3.69
N ALA A 171 -8.75 -16.59 -3.93
CA ALA A 171 -9.03 -15.18 -3.67
C ALA A 171 -10.13 -15.01 -2.62
N LYS A 172 -9.95 -14.05 -1.71
CA LYS A 172 -10.95 -13.67 -0.70
C LYS A 172 -11.35 -12.21 -0.92
N LEU A 173 -12.64 -11.95 -1.00
CA LEU A 173 -13.19 -10.59 -1.00
C LEU A 173 -13.60 -10.20 0.42
N GLN A 174 -13.15 -9.04 0.88
CA GLN A 174 -13.55 -8.44 2.16
C GLN A 174 -14.14 -7.06 1.87
N LEU A 175 -15.40 -6.85 2.23
CA LEU A 175 -16.09 -5.57 2.10
C LEU A 175 -16.19 -4.92 3.48
N TYR A 176 -15.85 -3.63 3.56
CA TYR A 176 -15.99 -2.83 4.77
C TYR A 176 -17.22 -1.95 4.63
N GLU A 177 -18.33 -2.40 5.21
CA GLU A 177 -19.62 -1.73 5.09
C GLU A 177 -19.56 -0.27 5.56
N GLY A 178 -20.15 0.60 4.74
CA GLY A 178 -20.17 2.03 5.03
C GLY A 178 -18.81 2.72 4.95
N LYS A 179 -17.79 2.13 4.33
CA LYS A 179 -16.52 2.82 4.02
C LYS A 179 -16.50 3.27 2.55
N THR A 180 -15.98 4.46 2.31
CA THR A 180 -15.72 4.97 0.96
C THR A 180 -14.26 4.76 0.55
N HIS A 181 -13.93 5.05 -0.72
CA HIS A 181 -12.58 4.87 -1.26
C HIS A 181 -11.52 5.67 -0.49
N THR A 182 -11.89 6.83 0.04
CA THR A 182 -10.99 7.74 0.76
C THR A 182 -10.99 7.52 2.27
N ASP A 183 -12.04 6.89 2.82
CA ASP A 183 -12.15 6.62 4.26
C ASP A 183 -10.92 5.83 4.73
N ILE A 184 -10.60 4.74 4.04
CA ILE A 184 -9.54 3.78 4.39
C ILE A 184 -8.14 4.43 4.44
N PHE A 185 -7.87 5.43 3.60
CA PHE A 185 -6.52 5.97 3.42
C PHE A 185 -6.33 7.37 3.99
N ILE A 186 -7.41 8.10 4.20
CA ILE A 186 -7.36 9.48 4.70
C ILE A 186 -8.06 9.55 6.05
N GLN A 187 -9.36 9.24 6.08
CA GLN A 187 -10.16 9.54 7.27
C GLN A 187 -9.88 8.58 8.42
N ASP A 188 -9.67 7.29 8.14
CA ASP A 188 -9.40 6.27 9.15
C ASP A 188 -8.01 6.49 9.81
N PRO A 189 -6.92 6.74 9.06
CA PRO A 189 -5.65 7.15 9.67
C PRO A 189 -5.74 8.44 10.50
N LEU A 190 -6.54 9.42 10.06
CA LEU A 190 -6.76 10.67 10.81
C LEU A 190 -7.67 10.47 12.04
N ARG A 191 -8.59 9.50 12.01
CA ARG A 191 -9.45 9.11 13.14
C ARG A 191 -8.64 8.48 14.26
N GLY A 192 -7.56 7.78 13.92
CA GLY A 192 -6.77 6.98 14.86
C GLY A 192 -7.60 5.82 15.43
N GLY A 193 -7.09 5.21 16.48
CA GLY A 193 -7.63 3.95 16.98
C GLY A 193 -7.18 2.76 16.13
N ARG A 194 -7.81 1.61 16.35
CA ARG A 194 -7.54 0.42 15.56
C ARG A 194 -8.31 0.47 14.24
N ASP A 195 -7.64 0.06 13.17
CA ASP A 195 -8.17 0.05 11.81
C ASP A 195 -8.41 -1.42 11.39
N PRO A 196 -9.66 -1.83 11.13
CA PRO A 196 -9.96 -3.21 10.76
C PRO A 196 -9.21 -3.71 9.52
N LEU A 197 -8.96 -2.84 8.53
CA LEU A 197 -8.20 -3.24 7.35
C LEU A 197 -6.75 -3.54 7.70
N VAL A 198 -6.14 -2.68 8.53
CA VAL A 198 -4.77 -2.89 8.99
C VAL A 198 -4.68 -4.16 9.83
N GLU A 199 -5.65 -4.41 10.72
CA GLU A 199 -5.72 -5.63 11.52
C GLU A 199 -5.84 -6.89 10.63
N ASP A 200 -6.71 -6.86 9.62
CA ASP A 200 -6.89 -7.98 8.68
C ASP A 200 -5.59 -8.27 7.90
N VAL A 201 -4.92 -7.23 7.37
CA VAL A 201 -3.64 -7.39 6.67
C VAL A 201 -2.56 -7.94 7.59
N LEU A 202 -2.44 -7.42 8.82
CA LEU A 202 -1.47 -7.88 9.81
C LEU A 202 -1.71 -9.34 10.22
N SER A 203 -2.98 -9.75 10.35
CA SER A 203 -3.34 -11.13 10.67
C SER A 203 -2.83 -12.14 9.63
N ILE A 204 -2.79 -11.73 8.35
CA ILE A 204 -2.29 -12.55 7.25
C ILE A 204 -0.75 -12.54 7.19
N ILE A 205 -0.13 -11.38 7.42
CA ILE A 205 1.34 -11.26 7.41
C ILE A 205 1.99 -12.05 8.56
N HIS A 206 1.34 -12.05 9.72
CA HIS A 206 1.85 -12.64 10.96
C HIS A 206 1.13 -13.92 11.36
N VAL A 207 0.45 -14.61 10.44
CA VAL A 207 -0.33 -15.83 10.73
C VAL A 207 0.47 -16.89 11.51
N ASP A 208 1.76 -17.02 11.22
CA ASP A 208 2.68 -18.00 11.83
C ASP A 208 3.61 -17.39 12.92
N ASP A 209 3.29 -16.21 13.47
CA ASP A 209 4.18 -15.45 14.37
C ASP A 209 3.44 -14.93 15.60
N GLU A 210 3.03 -15.85 16.48
CA GLU A 210 2.24 -15.59 17.71
C GLU A 210 2.86 -14.48 18.57
N ILE A 211 4.19 -14.46 18.72
CA ILE A 211 4.91 -13.43 19.49
C ILE A 211 4.66 -12.03 18.92
N THR A 212 4.68 -11.89 17.58
CA THR A 212 4.40 -10.59 16.95
C THR A 212 2.92 -10.25 17.02
N GLN A 213 2.02 -11.23 16.88
CA GLN A 213 0.58 -10.99 17.05
C GLN A 213 0.25 -10.47 18.45
N GLU A 214 0.85 -11.04 19.50
CA GLU A 214 0.68 -10.57 20.87
C GLU A 214 1.24 -9.14 21.05
N LYS A 215 2.43 -8.87 20.50
CA LYS A 215 3.00 -7.51 20.50
C LYS A 215 2.10 -6.49 19.79
N ILE A 216 1.50 -6.86 18.65
CA ILE A 216 0.55 -6.00 17.92
C ILE A 216 -0.71 -5.77 18.76
N ALA A 217 -1.24 -6.81 19.40
CA ALA A 217 -2.42 -6.69 20.26
C ALA A 217 -2.18 -5.79 21.49
N LEU A 218 -0.96 -5.77 22.01
CA LEU A 218 -0.55 -4.92 23.13
C LEU A 218 -0.08 -3.51 22.71
N ALA A 219 0.15 -3.28 21.42
CA ALA A 219 0.62 -1.99 20.94
C ALA A 219 -0.41 -0.87 21.21
N PRO A 220 0.05 0.33 21.60
CA PRO A 220 -0.86 1.44 21.83
C PRO A 220 -1.58 1.80 20.53
N ALA A 221 -2.88 2.06 20.63
CA ALA A 221 -3.66 2.45 19.47
C ALA A 221 -3.15 3.80 18.90
N PRO A 222 -3.09 3.94 17.56
CA PRO A 222 -2.76 5.19 16.91
C PRO A 222 -3.56 6.37 17.47
N ARG A 223 -2.89 7.50 17.68
CA ARG A 223 -3.52 8.71 18.19
C ARG A 223 -4.48 9.29 17.16
N ARG A 224 -5.64 9.74 17.62
CA ARG A 224 -6.58 10.56 16.83
C ARG A 224 -5.97 11.91 16.48
N LEU A 225 -6.01 12.27 15.21
CA LEU A 225 -5.45 13.51 14.67
C LEU A 225 -6.51 14.59 14.41
N VAL A 226 -7.77 14.21 14.19
CA VAL A 226 -8.90 15.13 14.03
C VAL A 226 -10.13 14.65 14.82
N PHE A 227 -11.01 15.58 15.19
CA PHE A 227 -12.22 15.23 15.94
C PHE A 227 -13.21 14.44 15.07
N GLU A 228 -14.00 13.55 15.69
CA GLU A 228 -14.96 12.69 14.96
C GLU A 228 -15.98 13.51 14.17
N TRP A 229 -16.47 14.61 14.74
CA TRP A 229 -17.44 15.47 14.07
C TRP A 229 -16.84 16.11 12.80
N GLN A 230 -15.52 16.40 12.77
CA GLN A 230 -14.87 16.94 11.59
C GLN A 230 -14.86 15.93 10.45
N LEU A 231 -14.57 14.67 10.76
CA LEU A 231 -14.59 13.57 9.78
C LEU A 231 -15.99 13.34 9.24
N GLN A 232 -16.99 13.25 10.13
CA GLN A 232 -18.39 13.06 9.73
C GLN A 232 -18.90 14.22 8.87
N LEU A 233 -18.51 15.46 9.20
CA LEU A 233 -18.87 16.63 8.41
C LEU A 233 -18.16 16.64 7.06
N ALA A 234 -16.85 16.36 7.03
CA ALA A 234 -16.07 16.27 5.80
C ALA A 234 -16.69 15.25 4.84
N ARG A 235 -17.02 14.06 5.34
CA ARG A 235 -17.68 13.00 4.56
C ARG A 235 -19.04 13.41 4.01
N ARG A 236 -19.84 14.18 4.75
CA ARG A 236 -21.13 14.69 4.27
C ARG A 236 -20.97 15.77 3.19
N ILE A 237 -19.92 16.57 3.28
CA ILE A 237 -19.66 17.69 2.36
C ILE A 237 -19.10 17.18 1.03
N SER A 238 -18.21 16.21 1.08
CA SER A 238 -17.60 15.59 -0.08
C SER A 238 -17.50 14.07 0.11
N PRO A 239 -18.56 13.33 -0.25
CA PRO A 239 -18.55 11.88 -0.23
C PRO A 239 -17.78 11.36 -1.44
N PHE A 240 -16.45 11.46 -1.40
CA PHE A 240 -15.57 10.73 -2.30
C PHE A 240 -15.61 9.24 -2.01
#